data_AF-A0A7R9Y7E7-F1
#
_entry.id   AF-A0A7R9Y7E7-F1
#
_cell.length_a   1.000
_cell.length_b   1.000
_cell.length_c   1.000
_cell.angle_alpha   90.00
_cell.angle_beta   90.00
_cell.angle_gamma   90.00
#
_symmetry.space_group_name_H-M   'P 1'
#
loop_
_entity.id
_entity.type
_entity.pdbx_description
1 polymer ?
#
loop_
_entity_poly.entity_id
_entity_poly.type
_entity_poly.pdbx_seq_one_letter_code
_entity_poly.pdbx_strand_id
1 'polypeptide(L)'
;AGLGSAAGSTADPSGSPPRDCLREALDRSRDVCLTLYKPPRRGPSAWRDEYNRYPAEERNLEPAQLAAYSALHAWRDATARASDESVAYVASRSLLLRIARASPGTTRALFALTRGDAPLVAARAEAIVGLVRAAVANG
;
A
#
# COMPACT_ATOMS: atom_id res chain seq x y z
N ALA A 1 68.73 -6.69 35.27
CA ALA A 1 67.27 -6.69 35.46
C ALA A 1 66.70 -5.54 34.65
N GLY A 2 65.84 -5.66 33.64
CA GLY A 2 65.16 -6.74 32.92
C GLY A 2 64.41 -6.01 31.79
N LEU A 3 64.58 -6.42 30.52
CA LEU A 3 63.53 -7.05 29.69
C LEU A 3 62.22 -6.23 29.67
N GLY A 4 61.67 -5.75 28.58
CA GLY A 4 61.92 -5.96 27.15
C GLY A 4 60.76 -5.29 26.38
N SER A 5 61.08 -4.82 25.19
CA SER A 5 60.13 -4.43 24.15
C SER A 5 59.18 -5.59 23.83
N ALA A 6 57.87 -5.33 23.80
CA ALA A 6 56.91 -6.18 23.11
C ALA A 6 55.69 -5.34 22.67
N ALA A 7 55.78 -4.79 21.46
CA ALA A 7 54.62 -4.45 20.67
C ALA A 7 53.86 -5.76 20.36
N GLY A 8 52.82 -6.05 21.15
CA GLY A 8 51.92 -7.16 20.92
C GLY A 8 50.74 -6.72 20.06
N SER A 9 50.97 -6.64 18.75
CA SER A 9 49.90 -6.57 17.75
C SER A 9 49.15 -7.89 17.74
N THR A 10 48.04 -7.99 18.47
CA THR A 10 47.03 -9.03 18.22
C THR A 10 46.11 -8.52 17.13
N ALA A 11 46.57 -8.66 15.88
CA ALA A 11 45.72 -8.54 14.71
C ALA A 11 44.76 -9.73 14.73
N ASP A 12 43.47 -9.44 14.89
CA ASP A 12 42.40 -10.42 14.75
C ASP A 12 42.35 -10.87 13.27
N PRO A 13 42.49 -12.17 12.93
CA PRO A 13 42.68 -12.63 11.55
C PRO A 13 41.38 -12.68 10.72
N SER A 14 40.28 -12.10 11.20
CA SER A 14 39.09 -11.84 10.36
C SER A 14 39.14 -10.40 9.85
N GLY A 15 39.96 -10.17 8.83
CA GLY A 15 40.30 -8.85 8.30
C GLY A 15 39.15 -8.10 7.64
N SER A 16 38.21 -7.59 8.43
CA SER A 16 37.37 -6.46 8.05
C SER A 16 37.96 -5.19 8.70
N PRO A 17 38.25 -4.13 7.92
CA PRO A 17 38.73 -2.87 8.51
C PRO A 17 37.72 -2.33 9.54
N PRO A 18 38.17 -1.63 10.60
CA PRO A 18 37.27 -1.05 11.58
C PRO A 18 36.28 -0.13 10.86
N ARG A 19 34.98 -0.40 11.03
CA ARG A 19 33.93 0.40 10.39
C ARG A 19 33.99 1.83 10.92
N ASP A 20 34.24 2.78 10.02
CA ASP A 20 34.10 4.22 10.31
C ASP A 20 32.60 4.57 10.33
N CYS A 21 31.95 4.26 11.45
CA CYS A 21 30.51 4.44 11.62
C CYS A 21 30.07 5.90 11.44
N LEU A 22 30.96 6.87 11.71
CA LEU A 22 30.67 8.29 11.53
C LEU A 22 30.58 8.63 10.05
N ARG A 23 31.58 8.21 9.27
CA ARG A 23 31.57 8.37 7.82
C ARG A 23 30.37 7.68 7.19
N GLU A 24 30.08 6.46 7.60
CA GLU A 24 28.94 5.70 7.09
C GLU A 24 27.60 6.40 7.38
N ALA A 25 27.43 6.97 8.58
CA ALA A 25 26.24 7.75 8.92
C ALA A 25 26.10 9.03 8.06
N LEU A 26 27.20 9.74 7.81
CA LEU A 26 27.21 10.94 6.97
C LEU A 26 26.95 10.61 5.49
N ASP A 27 27.53 9.52 4.97
CA ASP A 27 27.31 9.06 3.61
C ASP A 27 25.83 8.68 3.39
N ARG A 28 25.22 7.91 4.31
CA ARG A 28 23.78 7.61 4.22
C ARG A 28 22.90 8.86 4.34
N SER A 29 23.30 9.83 5.17
CA SER A 29 22.58 11.10 5.31
C SER A 29 22.61 11.90 4.00
N ARG A 30 23.77 11.96 3.33
CA ARG A 30 23.90 12.55 1.99
C ARG A 30 22.95 11.87 1.00
N ASP A 31 22.92 10.54 0.99
CA ASP A 31 22.10 9.78 0.05
C ASP A 31 20.59 10.02 0.29
N VAL A 32 20.16 10.15 1.55
CA VAL A 32 18.79 10.54 1.90
C VAL A 32 18.47 11.95 1.39
N CYS A 33 19.36 12.91 1.61
CA CYS A 33 19.17 14.30 1.13
C CYS A 33 19.09 14.43 -0.40
N LEU A 34 19.61 13.44 -1.15
CA LEU A 34 19.50 13.39 -2.61
C LEU A 34 18.17 12.79 -3.10
N THR A 35 17.33 12.27 -2.20
CA THR A 35 16.06 11.65 -2.58
C THR A 35 15.04 12.70 -2.98
N LEU A 36 14.59 12.64 -4.24
CA LEU A 36 13.54 13.52 -4.76
C LEU A 36 12.15 12.95 -4.50
N TYR A 37 11.22 13.83 -4.14
CA TYR A 37 9.81 13.47 -4.05
C TYR A 37 9.31 12.95 -5.40
N LYS A 38 8.67 11.78 -5.37
CA LYS A 38 7.95 11.21 -6.51
C LYS A 38 6.49 11.05 -6.12
N PRO A 39 5.54 11.56 -6.92
CA PRO A 39 4.13 11.40 -6.62
C PRO A 39 3.77 9.90 -6.56
N PRO A 40 2.78 9.52 -5.74
CA PRO A 40 2.33 8.13 -5.65
C PRO A 40 1.98 7.58 -7.04
N ARG A 41 2.52 6.39 -7.34
CA ARG A 41 2.37 5.78 -8.67
C ARG A 41 0.91 5.60 -9.03
N ARG A 42 0.55 6.12 -10.22
CA ARG A 42 -0.71 5.82 -10.91
C ARG A 42 -0.41 4.79 -11.99
N GLY A 43 -1.24 3.77 -12.09
CA GLY A 43 -1.10 2.78 -13.14
C GLY A 43 -2.36 1.94 -13.28
N PRO A 44 -2.75 1.52 -14.49
CA PRO A 44 -3.84 0.58 -14.71
C PRO A 44 -3.66 -0.74 -13.94
N SER A 45 -2.43 -1.07 -13.55
CA SER A 45 -2.07 -2.26 -12.78
C SER A 45 -1.93 -2.01 -11.27
N ALA A 46 -2.03 -0.78 -10.77
CA ALA A 46 -1.78 -0.47 -9.35
C ALA A 46 -2.75 -1.22 -8.40
N TRP A 47 -3.97 -1.48 -8.86
CA TRP A 47 -4.93 -2.30 -8.11
C TRP A 47 -4.43 -3.74 -7.92
N ARG A 48 -3.65 -4.29 -8.87
CA ARG A 48 -3.08 -5.65 -8.77
C ARG A 48 -2.01 -5.70 -7.69
N ASP A 49 -1.18 -4.67 -7.57
CA ASP A 49 -0.17 -4.58 -6.52
C ASP A 49 -0.80 -4.49 -5.12
N GLU A 50 -1.93 -3.78 -4.99
CA GLU A 50 -2.70 -3.77 -3.75
C GLU A 50 -3.43 -5.09 -3.48
N TYR A 51 -3.94 -5.75 -4.52
CA TYR A 51 -4.59 -7.05 -4.40
C TYR A 51 -3.60 -8.16 -4.03
N ASN A 52 -2.40 -8.14 -4.58
CA ASN A 52 -1.36 -9.13 -4.30
C ASN A 52 -0.76 -9.01 -2.89
N ARG A 53 -0.98 -7.89 -2.19
CA ARG A 53 -0.61 -7.72 -0.79
C ARG A 53 -1.56 -8.46 0.18
N TYR A 54 -2.64 -9.08 -0.30
CA TYR A 54 -3.59 -9.77 0.59
C TYR A 54 -3.04 -11.16 0.90
N PRO A 55 -3.37 -11.72 2.08
CA PRO A 55 -3.13 -13.14 2.34
C PRO A 55 -3.74 -14.01 1.23
N ALA A 56 -3.12 -15.15 0.94
CA ALA A 56 -3.51 -16.01 -0.18
C ALA A 56 -4.98 -16.48 -0.05
N GLU A 57 -5.43 -16.74 1.17
CA GLU A 57 -6.79 -17.11 1.55
C GLU A 57 -7.84 -16.03 1.24
N GLU A 58 -7.45 -14.76 1.24
CA GLU A 58 -8.34 -13.64 0.92
C GLU A 58 -8.32 -13.29 -0.57
N ARG A 59 -7.34 -13.79 -1.32
CA ARG A 59 -7.14 -13.51 -2.75
C ARG A 59 -7.97 -14.43 -3.64
N ASN A 60 -9.26 -14.57 -3.32
CA ASN A 60 -10.20 -15.51 -3.92
C ASN A 60 -11.40 -14.82 -4.60
N LEU A 61 -11.16 -13.67 -5.25
CA LEU A 61 -12.20 -12.99 -6.03
C LEU A 61 -12.39 -13.65 -7.40
N GLU A 62 -13.65 -13.85 -7.78
CA GLU A 62 -14.05 -14.23 -9.13
C GLU A 62 -13.72 -13.14 -10.16
N PRO A 63 -13.61 -13.46 -11.47
CA PRO A 63 -13.29 -12.47 -12.51
C PRO A 63 -14.17 -11.21 -12.48
N ALA A 64 -15.49 -11.38 -12.34
CA ALA A 64 -16.42 -10.25 -12.25
C ALA A 64 -16.19 -9.40 -10.97
N GLN A 65 -15.82 -10.04 -9.85
CA GLN A 65 -15.49 -9.35 -8.60
C GLN A 65 -14.14 -8.64 -8.69
N LEU A 66 -13.17 -9.20 -9.42
CA LEU A 66 -11.89 -8.55 -9.74
C LEU A 66 -12.10 -7.31 -10.60
N ALA A 67 -13.00 -7.38 -11.59
CA ALA A 67 -13.40 -6.22 -12.38
C ALA A 67 -14.00 -5.13 -11.48
N ALA A 68 -14.92 -5.50 -10.59
CA ALA A 68 -15.47 -4.57 -9.59
C ALA A 68 -14.39 -3.97 -8.67
N TYR A 69 -13.44 -4.79 -8.18
CA TYR A 69 -12.33 -4.32 -7.35
C TYR A 69 -11.45 -3.31 -8.10
N SER A 70 -11.13 -3.57 -9.37
CA SER A 70 -10.33 -2.67 -10.21
C SER A 70 -11.03 -1.31 -10.41
N ALA A 71 -12.34 -1.33 -10.68
CA ALA A 71 -13.14 -0.12 -10.87
C ALA A 71 -13.26 0.67 -9.56
N LEU A 72 -13.51 -0.01 -8.44
CA LEU A 72 -13.59 0.62 -7.12
C LEU A 72 -12.24 1.22 -6.69
N HIS A 73 -11.13 0.55 -7.01
CA HIS A 73 -9.79 1.06 -6.73
C HIS A 73 -9.53 2.37 -7.49
N ALA A 74 -9.89 2.43 -8.79
CA ALA A 74 -9.78 3.64 -9.59
C ALA A 74 -10.67 4.77 -9.05
N TRP A 75 -11.92 4.46 -8.70
CA TRP A 75 -12.84 5.43 -8.09
C TRP A 75 -12.30 5.99 -6.77
N ARG A 76 -11.74 5.13 -5.90
CA ARG A 76 -11.15 5.54 -4.62
C ARG A 76 -9.98 6.51 -4.84
N ASP A 77 -9.09 6.17 -5.76
CA ASP A 77 -7.89 6.97 -6.09
C ASP A 77 -8.24 8.33 -6.72
N ALA A 78 -9.30 8.39 -7.54
CA ALA A 78 -9.84 9.64 -8.07
C ALA A 78 -10.50 10.49 -6.98
N THR A 79 -11.34 9.87 -6.14
CA THR A 79 -12.04 10.56 -5.05
C THR A 79 -11.07 11.14 -4.04
N ALA A 80 -10.08 10.35 -3.60
CA ALA A 80 -9.03 10.77 -2.67
C ALA A 80 -8.34 12.06 -3.12
N ARG A 81 -8.00 12.18 -4.40
CA ARG A 81 -7.35 13.41 -4.91
C ARG A 81 -8.31 14.57 -5.10
N ALA A 82 -9.55 14.30 -5.50
CA ALA A 82 -10.55 15.34 -5.66
C ALA A 82 -10.94 15.99 -4.32
N SER A 83 -10.93 15.20 -3.23
CA SER A 83 -11.23 15.69 -1.89
C SER A 83 -10.00 16.03 -1.05
N ASP A 84 -8.79 15.91 -1.60
CA ASP A 84 -7.51 16.03 -0.86
C ASP A 84 -7.43 15.15 0.41
N GLU A 85 -7.96 13.93 0.28
CA GLU A 85 -8.00 12.95 1.36
C GLU A 85 -7.09 11.75 1.09
N SER A 86 -6.68 11.06 2.15
CA SER A 86 -5.96 9.80 2.00
C SER A 86 -6.86 8.70 1.43
N VAL A 87 -6.28 7.78 0.64
CA VAL A 87 -7.03 6.62 0.10
C VAL A 87 -7.65 5.77 1.21
N ALA A 88 -6.99 5.66 2.35
CA ALA A 88 -7.48 4.90 3.51
C ALA A 88 -8.71 5.55 4.15
N TYR A 89 -8.78 6.89 4.15
CA TYR A 89 -9.96 7.63 4.63
C TYR A 89 -11.15 7.47 3.68
N VAL A 90 -10.93 7.52 2.37
CA VAL A 90 -12.01 7.32 1.38
C VAL A 90 -12.63 5.93 1.53
N ALA A 91 -11.79 4.89 1.46
CA ALA A 91 -12.21 3.52 1.70
C ALA A 91 -11.00 2.66 2.06
N SER A 92 -11.06 1.99 3.21
CA SER A 92 -10.01 1.07 3.62
C SER A 92 -9.87 -0.08 2.61
N ARG A 93 -8.66 -0.63 2.54
CA ARG A 93 -8.33 -1.76 1.68
C ARG A 93 -9.28 -2.95 1.93
N SER A 94 -9.44 -3.34 3.20
CA SER A 94 -10.38 -4.40 3.60
C SER A 94 -11.84 -4.08 3.26
N LEU A 95 -12.26 -2.81 3.31
CA LEU A 95 -13.62 -2.42 2.89
C LEU A 95 -13.81 -2.57 1.39
N LEU A 96 -12.84 -2.14 0.57
CA LEU A 96 -12.88 -2.36 -0.89
C LEU A 96 -13.01 -3.83 -1.24
N LEU A 97 -12.22 -4.70 -0.58
CA LEU A 97 -12.29 -6.15 -0.80
C LEU A 97 -13.68 -6.70 -0.44
N ARG A 98 -14.23 -6.25 0.68
CA ARG A 98 -15.57 -6.65 1.15
C ARG A 98 -16.67 -6.22 0.17
N ILE A 99 -16.61 -4.99 -0.34
CA ILE A 99 -17.56 -4.47 -1.33
C ILE A 99 -17.43 -5.25 -2.64
N ALA A 100 -16.21 -5.48 -3.13
CA ALA A 100 -15.99 -6.24 -4.36
C ALA A 100 -16.50 -7.69 -4.23
N ARG A 101 -16.19 -8.36 -3.12
CA ARG A 101 -16.64 -9.74 -2.86
C ARG A 101 -18.16 -9.84 -2.74
N ALA A 102 -18.80 -8.91 -2.04
CA ALA A 102 -20.26 -8.92 -1.88
C ALA A 102 -21.01 -8.42 -3.13
N SER A 103 -20.37 -7.59 -3.97
CA SER A 103 -20.94 -6.98 -5.18
C SER A 103 -22.37 -6.44 -4.96
N PRO A 104 -22.55 -5.46 -4.04
CA PRO A 104 -23.86 -5.03 -3.61
C PRO A 104 -24.68 -4.44 -4.77
N GLY A 105 -25.82 -5.06 -5.03
CA GLY A 105 -26.76 -4.59 -6.05
C GLY A 105 -27.60 -3.40 -5.60
N THR A 106 -27.63 -3.00 -4.33
CA THR A 106 -28.46 -1.88 -3.87
C THR A 106 -27.70 -1.00 -2.88
N THR A 107 -28.09 0.27 -2.76
CA THR A 107 -27.50 1.19 -1.77
C THR A 107 -27.69 0.67 -0.34
N ARG A 108 -28.85 0.07 -0.06
CA ARG A 108 -29.13 -0.60 1.22
C ARG A 108 -28.13 -1.71 1.54
N ALA A 109 -27.81 -2.56 0.55
CA ALA A 109 -26.81 -3.62 0.73
C ALA A 109 -25.41 -3.02 0.95
N LEU A 110 -25.07 -1.94 0.24
CA LEU A 110 -23.81 -1.24 0.44
C LEU A 110 -23.69 -0.67 1.87
N PHE A 111 -24.72 0.00 2.38
CA PHE A 111 -24.73 0.54 3.74
C PHE A 111 -24.59 -0.54 4.82
N ALA A 112 -25.23 -1.70 4.62
CA ALA A 112 -25.08 -2.84 5.52
C ALA A 112 -23.62 -3.35 5.57
N LEU A 113 -22.88 -3.26 4.46
CA LEU A 113 -21.49 -3.68 4.38
C LEU A 113 -20.52 -2.66 4.99
N THR A 114 -20.79 -1.36 4.82
CA THR A 114 -19.91 -0.28 5.29
C THR A 114 -20.07 -0.01 6.78
N ARG A 115 -21.25 -0.25 7.36
CA ARG A 115 -21.54 -0.02 8.81
C ARG A 115 -21.16 1.37 9.31
N GLY A 116 -21.14 2.37 8.42
CA GLY A 116 -20.72 3.75 8.75
C GLY A 116 -19.20 4.00 8.70
N ASP A 117 -18.38 3.00 8.36
CA ASP A 117 -16.91 3.09 8.36
C ASP A 117 -16.35 4.07 7.31
N ALA A 118 -17.15 4.50 6.33
CA ALA A 118 -16.68 5.31 5.20
C ALA A 118 -17.72 6.37 4.78
N PRO A 119 -17.63 7.62 5.29
CA PRO A 119 -18.60 8.68 5.00
C PRO A 119 -18.62 9.05 3.51
N LEU A 120 -17.47 9.02 2.83
CA LEU A 120 -17.37 9.34 1.40
C LEU A 120 -17.97 8.26 0.50
N VAL A 121 -17.92 7.00 0.93
CA VAL A 121 -18.63 5.89 0.28
C VAL A 121 -20.14 6.06 0.46
N ALA A 122 -20.58 6.43 1.67
CA ALA A 122 -21.98 6.66 1.96
C ALA A 122 -22.56 7.84 1.14
N ALA A 123 -21.84 8.95 1.06
CA ALA A 123 -22.23 10.13 0.29
C ALA A 123 -22.33 9.86 -1.23
N ARG A 124 -21.67 8.82 -1.73
CA ARG A 124 -21.64 8.44 -3.16
C ARG A 124 -22.20 7.05 -3.41
N ALA A 125 -23.08 6.57 -2.53
CA ALA A 125 -23.54 5.18 -2.54
C ALA A 125 -24.17 4.75 -3.88
N GLU A 126 -24.99 5.61 -4.50
CA GLU A 126 -25.63 5.31 -5.79
C GLU A 126 -24.61 5.14 -6.91
N ALA A 127 -23.64 6.06 -7.00
CA ALA A 127 -22.57 6.00 -8.00
C ALA A 127 -21.71 4.74 -7.84
N ILE A 128 -21.42 4.35 -6.60
CA ILE A 128 -20.63 3.15 -6.30
C ILE A 128 -21.39 1.88 -6.69
N VAL A 129 -22.68 1.78 -6.35
CA VAL A 129 -23.50 0.62 -6.75
C VAL A 129 -23.62 0.53 -8.27
N GLY A 130 -23.83 1.66 -8.95
CA GLY A 130 -23.84 1.71 -10.41
C GLY A 130 -22.51 1.25 -11.02
N LEU A 131 -21.39 1.72 -10.46
CA LEU A 131 -20.04 1.35 -10.88
C LEU A 131 -19.75 -0.14 -10.68
N VAL A 132 -20.13 -0.71 -9.53
CA VAL A 132 -19.97 -2.15 -9.26
C VAL A 132 -20.79 -2.98 -10.23
N ARG A 133 -22.06 -2.62 -10.46
CA ARG A 133 -22.93 -3.33 -11.42
C ARG A 133 -22.37 -3.28 -12.84
N ALA A 134 -21.90 -2.11 -13.28
CA ALA A 134 -21.31 -1.96 -14.61
C ALA A 134 -20.02 -2.78 -14.74
N ALA A 135 -19.17 -2.77 -13.71
CA ALA A 135 -17.93 -3.54 -13.71
C ALA A 135 -18.17 -5.06 -13.71
N VAL A 136 -19.15 -5.53 -12.93
CA VAL A 136 -19.56 -6.95 -12.89
C VAL A 136 -20.18 -7.40 -14.21
N ALA A 137 -20.92 -6.53 -14.90
CA ALA A 137 -21.52 -6.87 -16.20
C ALA A 137 -20.48 -6.93 -17.35
N ASN A 138 -19.37 -6.21 -17.22
CA ASN A 138 -18.32 -6.09 -18.24
C ASN A 138 -17.12 -7.02 -18.02
N GLY A 139 -17.06 -7.73 -16.89
CA GLY A 139 -15.93 -8.59 -16.48
C GLY A 139 -16.30 -10.04 -16.37
#